data_AF-A0A7S1X1A9-F1
#
_entry.id   AF-A0A7S1X1A9-F1
#
_cell.length_a   1.000
_cell.length_b   1.000
_cell.length_c   1.000
_cell.angle_alpha   90.00
_cell.angle_beta   90.00
_cell.angle_gamma   90.00
#
_symmetry.space_group_name_H-M   'P 1'
#
loop_
_entity.id
_entity.type
_entity.pdbx_description
1 polymer ?
#
loop_
_entity_poly.entity_id
_entity_poly.type
_entity_poly.pdbx_seq_one_letter_code
_entity_poly.pdbx_strand_id
1 'polypeptide(L)'
;AASVALTVFLVRALDVDESLHVNFGAPNVSRNARGSAALYAIMTLNAVLIWLLNNMWAAISLRLTKTENHETLDEFEDHLAYKTLLFQVINGYSTLFYFAYIETDIDKTAATLAAIVVVGQLMTNLTEYALPWMLERSQRVAAATALLGGRSRKKDAAGPDEEEGGKGLLSGKSGDHPSSPDVAETLRQVDSEPDATGARREITCGNTYQAVELSEMIVQFGFIALFGFTWPLAALA
;
A
#
# COMPACT_ATOMS: atom_id res chain seq x y z
N ALA A 1 9.50 19.96 -5.60
CA ALA A 1 10.47 20.80 -6.35
C ALA A 1 11.19 20.00 -7.44
N ALA A 2 11.92 18.92 -7.11
CA ALA A 2 12.60 18.10 -8.11
C ALA A 2 11.64 17.38 -9.09
N SER A 3 10.52 16.84 -8.59
CA SER A 3 9.43 16.25 -9.39
C SER A 3 8.86 17.23 -10.42
N VAL A 4 8.56 18.45 -9.98
CA VAL A 4 8.05 19.55 -10.80
C VAL A 4 9.07 19.93 -11.88
N ALA A 5 10.32 20.19 -11.49
CA ALA A 5 11.37 20.58 -12.42
C ALA A 5 11.61 19.51 -13.50
N LEU A 6 11.61 18.23 -13.11
CA LEU A 6 11.71 17.11 -14.04
C LEU A 6 10.52 17.08 -15.01
N THR A 7 9.30 17.22 -14.50
CA THR A 7 8.08 17.19 -15.33
C THR A 7 8.06 18.34 -16.31
N VAL A 8 8.37 19.56 -15.85
CA VAL A 8 8.47 20.75 -16.70
C VAL A 8 9.55 20.56 -17.75
N PHE A 9 10.73 20.07 -17.37
CA PHE A 9 11.81 19.81 -18.31
C PHE A 9 11.39 18.80 -19.39
N LEU A 10 10.76 17.69 -19.01
CA LEU A 10 10.29 16.67 -19.95
C LEU A 10 9.19 17.20 -20.88
N VAL A 11 8.25 17.97 -20.35
CA VAL A 11 7.18 18.59 -21.16
C VAL A 11 7.77 19.59 -22.15
N ARG A 12 8.73 20.42 -21.73
CA ARG A 12 9.40 21.38 -22.62
C ARG A 12 10.28 20.70 -23.66
N ALA A 13 10.95 19.60 -23.30
CA ALA A 13 11.68 18.79 -24.26
C ALA A 13 10.75 18.21 -25.34
N LEU A 14 9.54 17.81 -24.96
CA LEU A 14 8.52 17.31 -25.88
C LEU A 14 7.91 18.40 -26.76
N ASP A 15 7.69 19.59 -26.21
CA ASP A 15 7.13 20.74 -26.97
C ASP A 15 8.10 21.26 -28.04
N VAL A 16 9.41 21.09 -27.85
CA VAL A 16 10.44 21.48 -28.82
C VAL A 16 10.54 20.50 -30.00
N ASP A 17 10.05 19.27 -29.85
CA ASP A 17 10.16 18.26 -30.90
C ASP A 17 9.07 18.45 -31.99
N GLU A 18 9.51 18.87 -33.17
CA GLU A 18 8.68 19.10 -34.35
C GLU A 18 7.94 17.82 -34.79
N SER A 19 8.53 16.64 -34.57
CA SER A 19 7.96 15.36 -35.02
C SER A 19 6.71 14.92 -34.25
N LEU A 20 6.41 15.57 -33.11
CA LEU A 20 5.24 15.28 -32.27
C LEU A 20 4.05 16.22 -32.57
N HIS A 21 4.22 17.14 -33.53
CA HIS A 21 3.21 18.13 -33.92
C HIS A 21 2.76 17.91 -35.36
N VAL A 22 1.48 18.15 -35.65
CA VAL A 22 0.91 18.05 -37.01
C VAL A 22 1.17 19.33 -37.81
N ASN A 23 1.17 20.50 -37.14
CA ASN A 23 1.37 21.82 -37.73
C ASN A 23 2.35 22.65 -36.88
N PHE A 24 3.63 22.28 -36.86
CA PHE A 24 4.62 23.02 -36.10
C PHE A 24 4.84 24.43 -36.69
N GLY A 25 4.77 25.48 -35.86
CA GLY A 25 4.96 26.87 -36.30
C GLY A 25 3.77 27.53 -37.03
N ALA A 26 2.64 26.85 -37.18
CA ALA A 26 1.39 27.43 -37.69
C ALA A 26 0.54 28.01 -36.55
N PRO A 27 -0.40 28.95 -36.81
CA PRO A 27 -1.26 29.50 -35.75
C PRO A 27 -2.14 28.46 -35.04
N ASN A 28 -2.38 27.29 -35.66
CA ASN A 28 -3.12 26.17 -35.08
C ASN A 28 -2.21 24.94 -34.89
N VAL A 29 -1.25 25.04 -33.96
CA VAL A 29 -0.40 23.92 -33.58
C VAL A 29 -1.25 22.86 -32.87
N SER A 30 -1.44 21.71 -33.52
CA SER A 30 -2.07 20.53 -32.91
C SER A 30 -1.03 19.43 -32.76
N ARG A 31 -1.12 18.68 -31.66
CA ARG A 31 -0.28 17.49 -31.44
C ARG A 31 -0.77 16.31 -32.25
N ASN A 32 0.17 15.49 -32.70
CA ASN A 32 -0.15 14.22 -33.34
C ASN A 32 -0.44 13.14 -32.27
N ALA A 33 -0.92 11.96 -32.69
CA ALA A 33 -1.25 10.89 -31.76
C ALA A 33 -0.07 10.47 -30.86
N ARG A 34 1.17 10.53 -31.37
CA ARG A 34 2.40 10.21 -30.63
C ARG A 34 2.74 11.30 -29.61
N GLY A 35 2.56 12.57 -29.97
CA GLY A 35 2.72 13.74 -29.11
C GLY A 35 1.76 13.73 -27.94
N SER A 36 0.48 13.45 -28.21
CA SER A 36 -0.52 13.31 -27.16
C SER A 36 -0.21 12.12 -26.25
N ALA A 37 0.12 10.95 -26.80
CA ALA A 37 0.50 9.77 -26.01
C ALA A 37 1.73 10.02 -25.12
N ALA A 38 2.76 10.67 -25.67
CA ALA A 38 3.97 10.98 -24.93
C ALA A 38 3.74 12.03 -23.82
N LEU A 39 2.87 13.03 -24.02
CA LEU A 39 2.47 13.91 -22.93
C LEU A 39 1.74 13.14 -21.82
N TYR A 40 0.74 12.32 -22.15
CA TYR A 40 0.03 11.54 -21.13
C TYR A 40 0.97 10.59 -20.39
N ALA A 41 1.97 10.02 -21.07
CA ALA A 41 3.00 9.21 -20.43
C ALA A 41 3.84 10.01 -19.42
N ILE A 42 4.25 11.24 -19.74
CA ILE A 42 4.99 12.12 -18.82
C ILE A 42 4.13 12.48 -17.60
N MET A 43 2.85 12.81 -17.81
CA MET A 43 1.94 13.14 -16.70
C MET A 43 1.70 11.94 -15.78
N THR A 44 1.56 10.75 -16.36
CA THR A 44 1.42 9.50 -15.62
C THR A 44 2.70 9.18 -14.83
N LEU A 45 3.88 9.33 -15.45
CA LEU A 45 5.17 9.16 -14.77
C LEU A 45 5.30 10.12 -13.56
N ASN A 46 4.93 11.39 -13.74
CA ASN A 46 4.94 12.37 -12.65
C ASN A 46 3.96 11.96 -11.53
N ALA A 47 2.77 11.48 -11.86
CA ALA A 47 1.82 10.98 -10.86
C ALA A 47 2.37 9.78 -10.06
N VAL A 48 3.01 8.82 -10.74
CA VAL A 48 3.69 7.70 -10.06
C VAL A 48 4.80 8.19 -9.15
N LEU A 49 5.59 9.18 -9.59
CA LEU A 49 6.64 9.78 -8.78
C LEU A 49 6.06 10.48 -7.53
N ILE A 50 4.97 11.24 -7.67
CA ILE A 50 4.28 11.87 -6.55
C ILE A 50 3.81 10.80 -5.55
N TRP A 51 3.17 9.73 -6.02
CA TRP A 51 2.72 8.62 -5.18
C TRP A 51 3.89 7.98 -4.41
N LEU A 52 5.01 7.72 -5.08
CA LEU A 52 6.19 7.12 -4.46
C LEU A 52 6.80 8.05 -3.39
N LEU A 53 6.91 9.35 -3.69
CA LEU A 53 7.41 10.35 -2.74
C LEU A 53 6.50 10.47 -1.51
N ASN A 54 5.18 10.43 -1.70
CA ASN A 54 4.22 10.50 -0.60
C ASN A 54 4.37 9.30 0.33
N ASN A 55 4.51 8.09 -0.21
CA ASN A 55 4.75 6.87 0.58
C ASN A 55 6.08 6.90 1.32
N MET A 56 7.16 7.33 0.64
CA MET A 56 8.46 7.49 1.29
C MET A 56 8.40 8.52 2.42
N TRP A 57 7.73 9.66 2.20
CA TRP A 57 7.60 10.70 3.19
C TRP A 57 6.73 10.29 4.38
N ALA A 58 5.67 9.51 4.17
CA ALA A 58 4.86 8.96 5.26
C ALA A 58 5.71 8.08 6.20
N ALA A 59 6.57 7.23 5.62
CA ALA A 59 7.49 6.41 6.41
C ALA A 59 8.54 7.24 7.17
N ILE A 60 9.06 8.31 6.55
CA ILE A 60 9.99 9.24 7.19
C ILE A 60 9.31 9.99 8.33
N SER A 61 8.12 10.54 8.08
CA SER A 61 7.33 11.29 9.06
C SER A 61 7.02 10.44 10.28
N LEU A 62 6.62 9.18 10.07
CA LEU A 62 6.40 8.24 11.17
C LEU A 62 7.65 8.03 12.02
N ARG A 63 8.83 7.91 11.41
CA ARG A 63 10.10 7.77 12.15
C ARG A 63 10.46 9.02 12.93
N LEU A 64 10.25 10.20 12.34
CA LEU A 64 10.49 11.48 13.00
C LEU A 64 9.56 11.65 14.21
N THR A 65 8.26 11.46 14.03
CA THR A 65 7.28 11.62 15.11
C THR A 65 7.49 10.59 16.23
N LYS A 66 7.92 9.35 15.90
CA LYS A 66 8.33 8.37 16.92
C LYS A 66 9.55 8.81 17.73
N THR A 67 10.47 9.55 17.11
CA THR A 67 11.67 10.06 17.79
C THR A 67 11.35 11.24 18.71
N GLU A 68 10.31 12.02 18.39
CA GLU A 68 9.88 13.19 19.18
C GLU A 68 9.22 12.82 20.51
N ASN A 69 8.84 11.56 20.72
CA ASN A 69 8.30 11.02 21.98
C ASN A 69 7.20 11.90 22.61
N HIS A 70 6.09 12.04 21.88
CA HIS A 70 4.89 12.73 22.35
C HIS A 70 4.28 12.03 23.59
N GLU A 71 3.69 12.83 24.48
CA GLU A 71 3.08 12.35 25.74
C GLU A 71 1.72 11.67 25.50
N THR A 72 0.93 12.19 24.56
CA THR A 72 -0.40 11.67 24.21
C THR A 72 -0.45 11.11 22.79
N LEU A 73 -1.38 10.17 22.55
CA LEU A 73 -1.61 9.60 21.22
C LEU A 73 -2.22 10.63 20.26
N ASP A 74 -3.12 11.48 20.76
CA ASP A 74 -3.77 12.52 19.95
C ASP A 74 -2.72 13.52 19.40
N GLU A 75 -1.80 14.01 20.25
CA GLU A 75 -0.71 14.87 19.80
C GLU A 75 0.21 14.17 18.80
N PHE A 76 0.50 12.88 19.02
CA PHE A 76 1.29 12.11 18.07
C PHE A 76 0.64 12.06 16.68
N GLU A 77 -0.67 11.77 16.63
CA GLU A 77 -1.42 11.66 15.38
C GLU A 77 -1.58 13.00 14.66
N ASP A 78 -1.89 14.08 15.39
CA ASP A 78 -2.00 15.43 14.83
C ASP A 78 -0.68 15.89 14.21
N HIS A 79 0.44 15.69 14.92
CA HIS A 79 1.76 16.07 14.40
C HIS A 79 2.17 15.22 13.19
N LEU A 80 1.86 13.92 13.19
CA LEU A 80 2.11 13.04 12.04
C LEU A 80 1.27 13.44 10.82
N ALA A 81 -0.03 13.71 11.03
CA ALA A 81 -0.95 14.10 9.98
C ALA A 81 -0.54 15.45 9.38
N TYR A 82 -0.22 16.44 10.22
CA TYR A 82 0.23 17.76 9.75
C TYR A 82 1.50 17.68 8.90
N LYS A 83 2.53 16.96 9.36
CA LYS A 83 3.79 16.76 8.61
C LYS A 83 3.57 16.06 7.28
N THR A 84 2.69 15.06 7.26
CA THR A 84 2.37 14.30 6.06
C THR A 84 1.56 15.14 5.07
N LEU A 85 0.50 15.79 5.54
CA LEU A 85 -0.38 16.65 4.75
C LEU A 85 0.38 17.81 4.10
N LEU A 86 1.24 18.51 4.85
CA LEU A 86 2.01 19.64 4.33
C LEU A 86 2.87 19.21 3.14
N PHE A 87 3.53 18.06 3.24
CA PHE A 87 4.33 17.52 2.16
C PHE A 87 3.48 17.09 0.97
N GLN A 88 2.36 16.38 1.21
CA GLN A 88 1.45 15.95 0.15
C GLN A 88 0.87 17.13 -0.63
N VAL A 89 0.47 18.20 0.07
CA VAL A 89 -0.04 19.42 -0.56
C VAL A 89 1.05 20.08 -1.39
N ILE A 90 2.24 20.30 -0.83
CA ILE A 90 3.33 20.95 -1.58
C ILE A 90 3.74 20.09 -2.78
N ASN A 91 3.99 18.80 -2.60
CA ASN A 91 4.48 17.94 -3.66
C ASN A 91 3.43 17.62 -4.72
N GLY A 92 2.18 17.39 -4.32
CA GLY A 92 1.07 17.04 -5.21
C GLY A 92 0.52 18.23 -6.00
N TYR A 93 0.46 19.41 -5.39
CA TYR A 93 -0.15 20.59 -6.03
C TYR A 93 0.86 21.44 -6.81
N SER A 94 2.16 21.38 -6.51
CA SER A 94 3.15 22.25 -7.17
C SER A 94 3.13 22.15 -8.69
N THR A 95 3.00 20.94 -9.24
CA THR A 95 2.97 20.75 -10.71
C THR A 95 1.67 21.31 -11.31
N LEU A 96 0.54 21.19 -10.62
CA LEU A 96 -0.74 21.78 -11.06
C LEU A 96 -0.70 23.31 -11.01
N PHE A 97 -0.15 23.90 -9.95
CA PHE A 97 0.03 25.34 -9.85
C PHE A 97 0.91 25.88 -10.98
N TYR A 98 1.96 25.14 -11.37
CA TYR A 98 2.81 25.50 -12.49
C TYR A 98 2.02 25.57 -13.81
N PHE A 99 1.31 24.49 -14.18
CA PHE A 99 0.60 24.44 -15.46
C PHE A 99 -0.60 25.38 -15.50
N ALA A 100 -1.32 25.54 -14.38
CA ALA A 100 -2.51 26.38 -14.32
C ALA A 100 -2.20 27.88 -14.35
N TYR A 101 -1.18 28.33 -13.61
CA TYR A 101 -0.94 29.77 -13.41
C TYR A 101 0.30 30.31 -14.13
N ILE A 102 1.33 29.50 -14.35
CA ILE A 102 2.57 29.95 -15.02
C ILE A 102 2.48 29.67 -16.52
N GLU A 103 2.15 28.43 -16.90
CA GLU A 103 2.02 28.05 -18.30
C GLU A 103 0.64 28.40 -18.88
N THR A 104 -0.37 28.55 -18.02
CA THR A 104 -1.76 28.90 -18.39
C THR A 104 -2.38 27.95 -19.43
N ASP A 105 -1.99 26.68 -19.39
CA ASP A 105 -2.46 25.64 -20.31
C ASP A 105 -3.45 24.72 -19.58
N ILE A 106 -4.73 24.87 -19.91
CA ILE A 106 -5.82 24.12 -19.27
C ILE A 106 -5.79 22.64 -19.65
N ASP A 107 -5.38 22.30 -20.88
CA ASP A 107 -5.33 20.92 -21.35
C ASP A 107 -4.23 20.13 -20.63
N LYS A 108 -3.04 20.74 -20.47
CA LYS A 108 -1.94 20.16 -19.69
C LYS A 108 -2.30 20.04 -18.22
N THR A 109 -3.00 21.03 -17.67
CA THR A 109 -3.47 21.01 -16.29
C THR A 109 -4.48 19.89 -16.06
N ALA A 110 -5.47 19.76 -16.93
CA ALA A 110 -6.48 18.71 -16.89
C ALA A 110 -5.84 17.31 -17.01
N ALA A 111 -4.90 17.13 -17.94
CA ALA A 111 -4.16 15.88 -18.11
C ALA A 111 -3.32 15.52 -16.87
N THR A 112 -2.67 16.51 -16.25
CA THR A 112 -1.90 16.33 -15.01
C THR A 112 -2.82 15.93 -13.86
N LEU A 113 -3.94 16.63 -13.70
CA LEU A 113 -4.93 16.35 -12.66
C LEU A 113 -5.50 14.94 -12.81
N ALA A 114 -5.93 14.59 -14.03
CA ALA A 114 -6.44 13.26 -14.33
C ALA A 114 -5.41 12.17 -14.05
N ALA A 115 -4.16 12.37 -14.43
CA ALA A 115 -3.09 11.42 -14.14
C ALA A 115 -2.88 11.25 -12.63
N ILE A 116 -2.83 12.33 -11.85
CA ILE A 116 -2.64 12.26 -10.39
C ILE A 116 -3.80 11.51 -9.73
N VAL A 117 -5.04 11.84 -10.07
CA VAL A 117 -6.23 11.23 -9.47
C VAL A 117 -6.35 9.75 -9.86
N VAL A 118 -6.26 9.42 -11.14
CA VAL A 118 -6.41 8.04 -11.64
C VAL A 118 -5.27 7.15 -11.14
N VAL A 119 -4.02 7.60 -11.23
CA VAL A 119 -2.87 6.81 -10.75
C VAL A 119 -2.90 6.68 -9.24
N GLY A 120 -3.27 7.75 -8.52
CA GLY A 120 -3.45 7.70 -7.07
C GLY A 120 -4.43 6.62 -6.67
N GLN A 121 -5.65 6.67 -7.20
CA GLN A 121 -6.68 5.68 -6.87
C GLN A 121 -6.26 4.26 -7.28
N LEU A 122 -5.67 4.09 -8.47
CA LEU A 122 -5.20 2.79 -8.93
C LEU A 122 -4.11 2.22 -8.01
N MET A 123 -3.10 3.02 -7.67
CA MET A 123 -1.99 2.56 -6.85
C MET A 123 -2.43 2.28 -5.41
N THR A 124 -3.27 3.13 -4.82
CA THR A 124 -3.87 2.89 -3.50
C THR A 124 -4.70 1.61 -3.51
N ASN A 125 -5.59 1.43 -4.50
CA ASN A 125 -6.36 0.19 -4.66
C ASN A 125 -5.48 -1.05 -4.82
N LEU A 126 -4.37 -0.96 -5.57
CA LEU A 126 -3.43 -2.07 -5.74
C LEU A 126 -2.73 -2.40 -4.41
N THR A 127 -2.25 -1.41 -3.67
CA THR A 127 -1.58 -1.66 -2.40
C THR A 127 -2.53 -2.15 -1.31
N GLU A 128 -3.78 -1.70 -1.33
CA GLU A 128 -4.76 -2.06 -0.30
C GLU A 128 -5.46 -3.38 -0.59
N TYR A 129 -5.84 -3.65 -1.84
CA TYR A 129 -6.57 -4.88 -2.20
C TYR A 129 -5.68 -5.93 -2.85
N ALA A 130 -4.80 -5.55 -3.77
CA ALA A 130 -3.99 -6.53 -4.50
C ALA A 130 -2.87 -7.11 -3.62
N LEU A 131 -2.27 -6.30 -2.74
CA LEU A 131 -1.20 -6.75 -1.86
C LEU A 131 -1.63 -7.86 -0.86
N PRO A 132 -2.68 -7.69 -0.03
CA PRO A 132 -3.10 -8.75 0.88
C PRO A 132 -3.57 -9.99 0.12
N TRP A 133 -4.30 -9.80 -0.98
CA TRP A 133 -4.74 -10.91 -1.82
C TRP A 133 -3.56 -11.70 -2.41
N MET A 134 -2.53 -11.03 -2.93
CA MET A 134 -1.35 -11.68 -3.52
C MET A 134 -0.49 -12.38 -2.47
N LEU A 135 -0.27 -11.76 -1.32
CA LEU A 135 0.53 -12.35 -0.24
C LEU A 135 -0.16 -13.60 0.29
N GLU A 136 -1.46 -13.52 0.60
CA GLU A 136 -2.23 -14.68 1.06
C GLU A 136 -2.31 -15.78 -0.01
N ARG A 137 -2.47 -15.41 -1.28
CA ARG A 137 -2.48 -16.36 -2.40
C ARG A 137 -1.15 -17.10 -2.52
N SER A 138 -0.02 -16.39 -2.37
CA SER A 138 1.32 -16.99 -2.44
C SER A 138 1.55 -18.01 -1.32
N GLN A 139 1.11 -17.68 -0.10
CA GLN A 139 1.21 -18.56 1.07
C GLN A 139 0.34 -19.81 0.88
N ARG A 140 -0.88 -19.66 0.36
CA ARG A 140 -1.78 -20.80 0.08
C ARG A 140 -1.23 -21.73 -1.00
N VAL A 141 -0.61 -21.19 -2.06
CA VAL A 141 0.03 -21.99 -3.12
C VAL A 141 1.31 -22.65 -2.62
N ALA A 142 2.13 -21.94 -1.84
CA ALA A 142 3.33 -22.50 -1.22
C ALA A 142 3.01 -23.67 -0.27
N ALA A 143 1.98 -23.51 0.58
CA ALA A 143 1.52 -24.55 1.48
C ALA A 143 0.96 -25.78 0.73
N ALA A 144 0.15 -25.58 -0.31
CA ALA A 144 -0.38 -26.67 -1.14
C ALA A 144 0.73 -27.46 -1.86
N THR A 145 1.75 -26.74 -2.35
CA THR A 145 2.89 -27.36 -3.06
C THR A 145 3.79 -28.14 -2.09
N ALA A 146 3.99 -27.65 -0.86
CA ALA A 146 4.74 -28.35 0.18
C ALA A 146 4.08 -29.67 0.61
N LEU A 147 2.74 -29.71 0.72
CA LEU A 147 2.00 -30.93 1.06
C LEU A 147 2.05 -31.98 -0.05
N LEU A 148 2.01 -31.56 -1.32
CA LEU A 148 2.14 -32.47 -2.47
C LEU A 148 3.58 -33.03 -2.60
N GLY A 149 4.60 -32.20 -2.33
CA GLY A 149 6.01 -32.63 -2.32
C GLY A 149 6.35 -33.59 -1.16
N GLY A 150 5.77 -33.38 0.03
CA GLY A 150 5.98 -34.24 1.19
C GLY A 150 5.34 -35.64 1.08
N ARG A 151 4.26 -35.76 0.30
CA ARG A 151 3.54 -37.03 0.10
C ARG A 151 4.31 -38.02 -0.80
N SER A 152 5.17 -37.52 -1.68
CA SER A 152 6.04 -38.38 -2.51
C SER A 152 7.13 -39.05 -1.66
N ARG A 153 7.68 -38.36 -0.66
CA ARG A 153 8.76 -38.89 0.19
C ARG A 153 8.32 -39.96 1.21
N LYS A 154 7.02 -40.00 1.56
CA LYS A 154 6.45 -40.99 2.50
C LYS A 154 5.99 -42.28 1.83
N LYS A 155 5.79 -42.28 0.51
CA LYS A 155 5.41 -43.49 -0.25
C LYS A 155 6.60 -44.43 -0.50
N ASP A 156 7.83 -43.92 -0.38
CA ASP A 156 9.05 -44.69 -0.57
C ASP A 156 9.59 -45.30 0.75
N ALA A 157 8.94 -45.04 1.89
CA ALA A 157 9.42 -45.42 3.23
C ALA A 157 8.51 -46.40 3.98
N ALA A 158 7.47 -46.96 3.36
CA ALA A 158 6.53 -47.85 4.05
C ALA A 158 6.27 -49.15 3.26
N GLY A 159 7.01 -50.20 3.65
CA GLY A 159 6.54 -51.59 3.64
C GLY A 159 7.64 -52.65 3.37
N PRO A 160 7.52 -53.90 3.89
CA PRO A 160 6.59 -54.42 4.91
C PRO A 160 7.29 -55.07 6.11
N ASP A 161 6.45 -55.42 7.07
CA ASP A 161 6.67 -55.83 8.45
C ASP A 161 7.30 -57.23 8.64
N GLU A 162 8.09 -57.40 9.71
CA GLU A 162 8.39 -58.71 10.33
C GLU A 162 8.20 -58.65 11.85
N GLU A 163 7.66 -59.75 12.37
CA GLU A 163 7.04 -60.00 13.66
C GLU A 163 8.01 -60.28 14.85
N GLU A 164 7.46 -60.00 16.04
CA GLU A 164 7.58 -60.68 17.35
C GLU A 164 8.92 -60.85 18.09
N GLY A 165 8.87 -60.56 19.41
CA GLY A 165 9.67 -61.32 20.38
C GLY A 165 10.11 -60.63 21.69
N GLY A 166 9.22 -60.56 22.69
CA GLY A 166 9.49 -61.06 24.05
C GLY A 166 10.46 -60.36 25.05
N LYS A 167 9.85 -60.00 26.22
CA LYS A 167 10.31 -60.21 27.62
C LYS A 167 11.25 -59.19 28.32
N GLY A 168 10.71 -58.55 29.37
CA GLY A 168 11.14 -58.85 30.75
C GLY A 168 11.76 -57.74 31.62
N LEU A 169 11.10 -57.51 32.77
CA LEU A 169 11.65 -57.24 34.12
C LEU A 169 11.86 -55.78 34.66
N LEU A 170 10.80 -55.30 35.34
CA LEU A 170 10.69 -54.82 36.74
C LEU A 170 11.82 -53.99 37.41
N SER A 171 11.43 -52.78 37.87
CA SER A 171 11.70 -52.19 39.20
C SER A 171 10.95 -50.84 39.25
N GLY A 172 9.96 -50.49 40.08
CA GLY A 172 9.56 -50.94 41.41
C GLY A 172 9.63 -49.75 42.38
N LYS A 173 8.54 -48.98 42.59
CA LYS A 173 8.03 -48.54 43.93
C LYS A 173 6.85 -47.54 43.89
N SER A 174 5.87 -47.83 44.75
CA SER A 174 4.85 -46.98 45.42
C SER A 174 3.84 -46.22 44.53
N GLY A 175 2.53 -46.24 44.73
CA GLY A 175 1.70 -46.62 45.89
C GLY A 175 0.58 -45.58 46.05
N ASP A 176 -0.63 -45.96 45.63
CA ASP A 176 -1.98 -45.54 46.06
C ASP A 176 -2.53 -44.09 45.86
N HIS A 177 -3.39 -43.98 44.82
CA HIS A 177 -4.73 -43.34 44.62
C HIS A 177 -5.43 -42.47 45.73
N PRO A 178 -6.57 -41.76 45.45
CA PRO A 178 -7.21 -41.32 44.18
C PRO A 178 -7.79 -39.86 44.22
N SER A 179 -7.92 -39.14 43.09
CA SER A 179 -8.90 -38.04 42.99
C SER A 179 -9.17 -37.57 41.55
N SER A 180 -10.44 -37.73 41.15
CA SER A 180 -11.23 -37.14 40.07
C SER A 180 -10.69 -37.02 38.63
N PRO A 181 -11.43 -37.51 37.61
CA PRO A 181 -11.19 -37.19 36.20
C PRO A 181 -11.43 -35.70 35.86
N ASP A 182 -12.12 -34.96 36.74
CA ASP A 182 -12.65 -33.63 36.45
C ASP A 182 -11.59 -32.52 36.38
N VAL A 183 -10.42 -32.72 37.01
CA VAL A 183 -9.38 -31.67 37.09
C VAL A 183 -8.52 -31.63 35.82
N ALA A 184 -8.33 -32.78 35.16
CA ALA A 184 -7.59 -32.88 33.91
C ALA A 184 -8.38 -32.34 32.70
N GLU A 185 -9.72 -32.36 32.79
CA GLU A 185 -10.60 -31.79 31.78
C GLU A 185 -10.77 -30.27 31.97
N THR A 186 -10.80 -29.81 33.24
CA THR A 186 -10.80 -28.37 33.56
C THR A 186 -9.50 -27.68 33.14
N LEU A 187 -8.34 -28.34 33.25
CA LEU A 187 -7.06 -27.80 32.76
C LEU A 187 -6.93 -27.82 31.23
N ARG A 188 -7.69 -28.65 30.52
CA ARG A 188 -7.76 -28.63 29.05
C ARG A 188 -8.71 -27.57 28.49
N GLN A 189 -9.65 -27.08 29.29
CA GLN A 189 -10.53 -25.97 28.90
C GLN A 189 -9.88 -24.60 29.07
N VAL A 190 -8.80 -24.47 29.85
CA VAL A 190 -8.09 -23.19 30.06
C VAL A 190 -7.12 -22.85 28.91
N ASP A 191 -6.70 -23.83 28.11
CA ASP A 191 -5.85 -23.60 26.91
C ASP A 191 -6.66 -23.27 25.64
N SER A 192 -7.97 -23.05 25.76
CA SER A 192 -8.84 -22.59 24.68
C SER A 192 -9.32 -21.16 24.94
N GLU A 193 -8.41 -20.25 25.29
CA GLU A 193 -8.68 -18.83 25.07
C GLU A 193 -8.67 -18.57 23.54
N PRO A 194 -9.74 -17.98 22.98
CA PRO A 194 -9.74 -17.58 21.58
C PRO A 194 -8.70 -16.47 21.42
N ASP A 195 -7.55 -16.83 20.86
CA ASP A 195 -6.50 -15.97 20.30
C ASP A 195 -6.55 -14.51 20.78
N ALA A 196 -6.34 -14.29 22.08
CA ALA A 196 -6.22 -12.95 22.63
C ALA A 196 -5.03 -12.19 22.02
N THR A 197 -4.08 -12.91 21.40
CA THR A 197 -2.96 -12.30 20.66
C THR A 197 -3.41 -11.80 19.28
N GLY A 198 -4.31 -12.50 18.60
CA GLY A 198 -4.97 -12.10 17.36
C GLY A 198 -5.94 -10.93 17.58
N ALA A 199 -6.82 -11.02 18.58
CA ALA A 199 -7.75 -9.95 18.93
C ALA A 199 -7.02 -8.68 19.41
N ARG A 200 -5.93 -8.82 20.16
CA ARG A 200 -5.09 -7.69 20.60
C ARG A 200 -4.23 -7.12 19.47
N ARG A 201 -3.91 -7.92 18.44
CA ARG A 201 -3.31 -7.45 17.18
C ARG A 201 -4.32 -6.66 16.34
N GLU A 202 -5.58 -7.07 16.26
CA GLU A 202 -6.63 -6.32 15.56
C GLU A 202 -6.97 -5.00 16.25
N ILE A 203 -7.07 -4.98 17.59
CA ILE A 203 -7.39 -3.75 18.35
C ILE A 203 -6.25 -2.71 18.28
N THR A 204 -4.99 -3.14 18.12
CA THR A 204 -3.86 -2.20 17.93
C THR A 204 -3.81 -1.65 16.49
N CYS A 205 -4.35 -2.41 15.52
CA CYS A 205 -4.36 -2.04 14.11
C CYS A 205 -5.47 -1.02 13.76
N GLY A 206 -6.58 -1.02 14.50
CA GLY A 206 -7.77 -0.22 14.14
C GLY A 206 -7.71 1.28 14.44
N ASN A 207 -6.74 1.76 15.21
CA ASN A 207 -6.82 3.12 15.79
C ASN A 207 -5.64 4.05 15.48
N THR A 208 -4.61 3.63 14.74
CA THR A 208 -3.33 4.39 14.64
C THR A 208 -3.15 5.21 13.36
N TYR A 209 -4.18 5.37 12.53
CA TYR A 209 -4.03 6.00 11.20
C TYR A 209 -5.19 6.91 10.77
N GLN A 210 -6.18 7.15 11.63
CA GLN A 210 -7.40 7.85 11.24
C GLN A 210 -7.13 9.28 10.74
N ALA A 211 -6.20 9.99 11.38
CA ALA A 211 -5.78 11.33 10.95
C ALA A 211 -4.99 11.32 9.62
N VAL A 212 -4.23 10.26 9.35
CA VAL A 212 -3.48 10.10 8.09
C VAL A 212 -4.44 9.78 6.93
N GLU A 213 -5.44 8.94 7.15
CA GLU A 213 -6.49 8.66 6.16
C GLU A 213 -7.33 9.92 5.86
N LEU A 214 -7.63 10.71 6.89
CA LEU A 214 -8.29 12.00 6.72
C LEU A 214 -7.48 12.97 5.84
N SER A 215 -6.15 12.94 5.98
CA SER A 215 -5.26 13.79 5.16
C SER A 215 -5.36 13.46 3.66
N GLU A 216 -5.53 12.18 3.31
CA GLU A 216 -5.71 11.75 1.93
C GLU A 216 -7.04 12.27 1.37
N MET A 217 -8.13 12.15 2.12
CA MET A 217 -9.43 12.69 1.72
C MET A 217 -9.40 14.23 1.57
N ILE A 218 -8.71 14.92 2.46
CA ILE A 218 -8.52 16.39 2.38
C ILE A 218 -7.76 16.77 1.10
N VAL A 219 -6.70 16.02 0.76
CA VAL A 219 -5.91 16.26 -0.45
C VAL A 219 -6.75 15.99 -1.71
N GLN A 220 -7.57 14.94 -1.72
CA GLN A 220 -8.48 14.67 -2.84
C GLN A 220 -9.55 15.76 -3.00
N PHE A 221 -10.17 16.16 -1.90
CA PHE A 221 -11.12 17.27 -1.90
C PHE A 221 -10.49 18.57 -2.43
N GLY A 222 -9.27 18.88 -2.03
CA GLY A 222 -8.58 20.08 -2.50
C GLY A 222 -8.29 20.06 -4.00
N PHE A 223 -8.02 18.90 -4.61
CA PHE A 223 -7.85 18.78 -6.06
C PHE A 223 -9.14 19.11 -6.80
N ILE A 224 -10.27 18.59 -6.32
CA ILE A 224 -11.60 18.88 -6.89
C ILE A 224 -11.97 20.35 -6.68
N ALA A 225 -11.77 20.88 -5.48
CA ALA A 225 -12.15 22.25 -5.12
C ALA A 225 -11.34 23.30 -5.89
N LEU A 226 -10.04 23.09 -6.06
CA LEU A 226 -9.15 24.06 -6.70
C LEU A 226 -9.07 23.91 -8.22
N PHE A 227 -9.12 22.68 -8.74
CA PHE A 227 -8.86 22.39 -10.16
C PHE A 227 -9.98 21.65 -10.87
N GLY A 228 -11.10 21.36 -10.20
CA GLY A 228 -12.24 20.64 -10.79
C GLY A 228 -12.84 21.31 -12.03
N PHE A 229 -12.65 22.62 -12.21
CA PHE A 229 -13.06 23.32 -13.43
C PHE A 229 -12.26 22.91 -14.68
N THR A 230 -11.03 22.40 -14.52
CA THR A 230 -10.18 21.96 -15.64
C THR A 230 -10.55 20.57 -16.13
N TRP A 231 -11.01 19.70 -15.23
CA TRP A 231 -11.45 18.35 -15.54
C TRP A 231 -12.63 17.96 -14.65
N PRO A 232 -13.89 18.22 -15.08
CA PRO A 232 -15.08 17.97 -14.26
C PRO A 232 -15.30 16.50 -13.87
N LEU A 233 -14.70 15.58 -14.63
CA LEU A 233 -14.71 14.14 -14.35
C LEU A 233 -13.89 13.77 -13.10
N ALA A 234 -13.06 14.69 -12.58
CA ALA A 234 -12.31 14.48 -11.33
C ALA A 234 -13.23 14.14 -10.14
N ALA A 235 -14.47 14.64 -10.13
CA ALA A 235 -15.42 14.38 -9.06
C ALA A 235 -16.05 12.97 -9.10
N LEU A 236 -15.83 12.19 -10.17
CA LEU A 236 -16.34 10.83 -10.32
C LEU A 236 -15.32 9.76 -9.92
N ALA A 237 -14.05 10.13 -9.83
CA ALA A 237 -12.97 9.24 -9.43
C ALA A 237 -12.90 9.15 -7.91
#